data_AF-A0A6A5U2W5-F1
#
_entry.id   AF-A0A6A5U2W5-F1
#
_cell.length_a   1.000
_cell.length_b   1.000
_cell.length_c   1.000
_cell.angle_alpha   90.00
_cell.angle_beta   90.00
_cell.angle_gamma   90.00
#
_symmetry.space_group_name_H-M   'P 1'
#
loop_
_entity.id
_entity.type
_entity.pdbx_description
1 polymer ?
#
loop_
_entity_poly.entity_id
_entity_poly.type
_entity_poly.pdbx_seq_one_letter_code
_entity_poly.pdbx_strand_id
1 'polypeptide(L)'
;MALSSIVHPCPSDGATWIDDDDSSSYTLTGAPIPLPSTTSPDSPYITLVHEAGDASAVWSIGNSAFCKVRYIEEGVTPESTTLDFVQNQRPSFKTPKVIHHAFGNDRSYLFLRRLPGRTLDAAWPTLSTRWPELLSINQVSF
;
A
#
# COMPACT_ATOMS: atom_id res chain seq x y z
N MET A 1 14.50 4.36 -3.84
CA MET A 1 14.35 3.00 -3.29
C MET A 1 14.13 2.05 -4.44
N ALA A 2 14.70 0.85 -4.44
CA ALA A 2 14.49 -0.13 -5.50
C ALA A 2 13.74 -1.34 -4.92
N LEU A 3 12.71 -1.79 -5.65
CA LEU A 3 12.00 -3.02 -5.37
C LEU A 3 12.50 -4.08 -6.35
N SER A 4 13.10 -5.14 -5.85
CA SER A 4 13.49 -6.31 -6.65
C SER A 4 12.61 -7.48 -6.26
N SER A 5 11.86 -8.03 -7.21
CA SER A 5 11.17 -9.31 -7.04
C SER A 5 12.12 -10.42 -7.46
N ILE A 6 12.50 -11.29 -6.53
CA ILE A 6 13.14 -12.57 -6.86
C ILE A 6 12.13 -13.66 -6.54
N VAL A 7 11.56 -14.29 -7.57
CA VAL A 7 10.65 -15.42 -7.39
C VAL A 7 11.48 -16.64 -7.01
N HIS A 8 11.63 -16.89 -5.70
CA HIS A 8 12.09 -18.16 -5.19
C HIS A 8 10.86 -18.99 -4.76
N PRO A 9 10.73 -20.26 -5.13
CA PRO A 9 9.66 -21.15 -4.65
C PRO A 9 9.83 -21.56 -3.17
N CYS A 10 10.64 -20.82 -2.41
CA CYS A 10 10.95 -21.08 -1.02
C CYS A 10 11.07 -19.72 -0.29
N PRO A 11 10.57 -19.59 0.95
CA PRO A 11 10.78 -18.40 1.77
C PRO A 11 12.27 -18.04 1.81
N SER A 12 12.63 -16.90 1.23
CA SER A 12 13.98 -16.37 1.36
C SER A 12 14.14 -15.78 2.76
N ASP A 13 15.15 -16.24 3.51
CA ASP A 13 15.46 -15.79 4.88
C ASP A 13 15.73 -14.26 4.97
N GLY A 14 15.93 -13.60 3.82
CA GLY A 14 16.12 -12.15 3.70
C GLY A 14 14.92 -11.36 3.12
N ALA A 15 13.72 -11.96 3.07
CA ALA A 15 12.52 -11.28 2.57
C ALA A 15 12.06 -10.18 3.54
N THR A 16 11.72 -9.00 3.01
CA THR A 16 11.05 -7.94 3.79
C THR A 16 9.60 -8.32 4.09
N TRP A 17 8.94 -8.96 3.13
CA TRP A 17 7.70 -9.67 3.36
C TRP A 17 7.52 -10.84 2.41
N ILE A 18 6.66 -11.76 2.83
CA ILE A 18 6.18 -12.89 2.05
C ILE A 18 4.70 -12.65 1.77
N ASP A 19 4.31 -12.98 0.55
CA ASP A 19 2.92 -13.04 0.15
C ASP A 19 2.37 -14.43 0.45
N ASP A 20 1.37 -14.48 1.32
CA ASP A 20 0.85 -15.75 1.84
C ASP A 20 0.02 -16.50 0.78
N ASP A 21 -0.41 -15.84 -0.29
CA ASP A 21 -1.27 -16.42 -1.33
C ASP A 21 -0.49 -17.26 -2.35
N ASP A 22 0.67 -16.77 -2.81
CA ASP A 22 1.51 -17.43 -3.81
C ASP A 22 2.91 -17.81 -3.30
N SER A 23 3.19 -17.56 -2.01
CA SER A 23 4.50 -17.76 -1.38
C SER A 23 5.65 -16.94 -2.01
N SER A 24 5.33 -15.91 -2.81
CA SER A 24 6.33 -15.01 -3.37
C SER A 24 7.01 -14.19 -2.27
N SER A 25 8.33 -14.00 -2.39
CA SER A 25 9.12 -13.20 -1.46
C SER A 25 9.54 -11.86 -2.07
N TYR A 26 9.44 -10.80 -1.28
CA TYR A 26 9.75 -9.44 -1.70
C TYR A 26 10.74 -8.81 -0.73
N THR A 27 11.77 -8.16 -1.29
CA THR A 27 12.80 -7.47 -0.51
C THR A 27 12.91 -6.01 -0.95
N LEU A 28 12.87 -5.11 0.04
CA LEU A 28 13.21 -3.71 -0.18
C LEU A 28 14.71 -3.52 -0.08
N THR A 29 15.29 -2.90 -1.10
CA THR A 29 16.71 -2.58 -1.11
C THR A 29 16.93 -1.08 -1.33
N GLY A 30 18.06 -0.60 -0.81
CA GLY A 30 18.56 0.72 -1.18
C GLY A 30 18.74 0.78 -2.70
N ALA A 31 18.36 1.91 -3.31
CA ALA A 31 18.56 2.05 -4.75
C ALA A 31 20.07 2.06 -5.06
N PRO A 32 20.53 1.38 -6.11
CA PRO A 32 21.93 1.41 -6.48
C PRO A 32 22.34 2.83 -6.91
N ILE A 33 23.64 3.12 -6.79
CA ILE A 33 24.26 4.37 -7.23
C ILE A 33 25.24 4.02 -8.36
N PRO A 34 25.08 4.56 -9.58
CA PRO A 34 24.05 5.51 -10.01
C PRO A 34 22.65 4.87 -10.10
N LEU A 35 21.61 5.72 -10.01
CA LEU A 35 20.23 5.26 -10.16
C LEU A 35 20.03 4.65 -11.57
N PRO A 36 19.35 3.49 -11.68
CA PRO A 36 19.04 2.91 -12.97
C PRO A 36 18.02 3.78 -13.69
N SER A 37 17.99 3.71 -15.02
CA SER A 37 16.95 4.37 -15.81
C SER A 37 15.57 3.94 -15.33
N THR A 38 14.68 4.92 -15.09
CA THR A 38 13.30 4.67 -14.68
C THR A 38 12.50 4.10 -15.85
N THR A 39 12.28 2.80 -15.85
CA THR A 39 11.33 2.11 -16.73
C THR A 39 10.04 1.83 -15.97
N SER A 40 8.90 1.80 -16.68
CA SER A 40 7.68 1.22 -16.11
C SER A 40 8.00 -0.21 -15.65
N PRO A 41 7.56 -0.61 -14.45
CA PRO A 41 7.75 -1.99 -14.01
C PRO A 41 6.98 -2.90 -14.97
N ASP A 42 7.69 -3.66 -15.80
CA ASP A 42 7.15 -4.74 -16.62
C ASP A 42 7.05 -6.00 -15.75
N SER A 43 6.13 -5.98 -14.80
CA SER A 43 5.96 -7.05 -13.82
C SER A 43 4.49 -7.36 -13.59
N PRO A 44 4.06 -8.63 -13.68
CA PRO A 44 2.69 -9.02 -13.35
C PRO A 44 2.37 -8.87 -11.87
N TYR A 45 3.39 -8.67 -11.02
CA TYR A 45 3.24 -8.56 -9.57
C TYR A 45 3.13 -7.12 -9.08
N ILE A 46 3.42 -6.12 -9.93
CA ILE A 46 3.38 -4.71 -9.55
C ILE A 46 2.36 -4.01 -10.44
N THR A 47 1.26 -3.57 -9.84
CA THR A 47 0.16 -2.94 -10.60
C THR A 47 -0.14 -1.57 -10.02
N LEU A 48 -0.22 -0.56 -10.88
CA LEU A 48 -0.69 0.77 -10.49
C LEU A 48 -2.20 0.68 -10.19
N VAL A 49 -2.61 1.00 -8.96
CA VAL A 49 -4.02 0.93 -8.53
C VAL A 49 -4.66 2.32 -8.39
N HIS A 50 -3.83 3.35 -8.20
CA HIS A 50 -4.30 4.73 -8.13
C HIS A 50 -3.18 5.66 -8.59
N GLU A 51 -3.56 6.70 -9.31
CA GLU A 51 -2.67 7.77 -9.76
C GLU A 51 -3.42 9.09 -9.67
N ALA A 52 -2.77 10.09 -9.09
CA ALA A 52 -3.28 11.45 -8.95
C ALA A 52 -2.21 12.43 -9.45
N GLY A 53 -1.82 12.28 -10.72
CA GLY A 53 -0.81 13.12 -11.35
C GLY A 53 0.54 13.02 -10.65
N ASP A 54 1.15 14.18 -10.42
CA ASP A 54 2.42 14.26 -9.71
C ASP A 54 2.27 14.10 -8.19
N ALA A 55 1.06 14.29 -7.64
CA ALA A 55 0.81 14.41 -6.22
C ALA A 55 0.94 13.10 -5.44
N SER A 56 0.33 12.03 -5.96
CA SER A 56 0.43 10.71 -5.35
C SER A 56 0.12 9.58 -6.30
N ALA A 57 0.69 8.42 -6.01
CA ALA A 57 0.38 7.18 -6.71
C ALA A 57 0.45 6.00 -5.74
N VAL A 58 -0.32 4.97 -6.02
CA VAL A 58 -0.38 3.74 -5.23
C VAL A 58 -0.22 2.54 -6.15
N TRP A 59 0.70 1.66 -5.79
CA TRP A 59 0.91 0.38 -6.45
C TRP A 59 0.54 -0.75 -5.51
N SER A 60 -0.11 -1.79 -6.03
CA SER A 60 -0.12 -3.10 -5.40
C SER A 60 1.14 -3.85 -5.73
N ILE A 61 1.68 -4.57 -4.75
CA ILE A 61 2.82 -5.46 -4.91
C ILE A 61 2.41 -6.84 -4.39
N GLY A 62 2.30 -7.79 -5.31
CA GLY A 62 1.62 -9.05 -5.08
C GLY A 62 0.18 -8.84 -4.61
N ASN A 63 -0.32 -9.82 -3.86
CA ASN A 63 -1.61 -9.83 -3.20
C ASN A 63 -1.55 -9.24 -1.78
N SER A 64 -0.35 -9.12 -1.19
CA SER A 64 -0.18 -8.85 0.24
C SER A 64 0.27 -7.43 0.61
N ALA A 65 0.71 -6.60 -0.33
CA ALA A 65 1.27 -5.28 -0.03
C ALA A 65 0.80 -4.15 -0.97
N PHE A 66 0.90 -2.92 -0.46
CA PHE A 66 0.78 -1.68 -1.21
C PHE A 66 2.01 -0.81 -0.99
N CYS A 67 2.42 -0.09 -2.03
CA CYS A 67 3.35 1.04 -1.96
C CYS A 67 2.59 2.32 -2.29
N LYS A 68 2.54 3.25 -1.33
CA LYS A 68 2.02 4.59 -1.54
C LYS A 68 3.18 5.56 -1.68
N VAL A 69 3.17 6.37 -2.73
CA VAL A 69 4.11 7.47 -2.95
C VAL A 69 3.33 8.77 -2.93
N ARG A 70 3.78 9.75 -2.15
CA ARG A 70 3.13 11.07 -2.02
C ARG A 70 4.18 12.15 -1.84
N TYR A 71 3.88 13.39 -2.24
CA TYR A 71 4.70 14.54 -1.85
C TYR A 71 4.85 14.64 -0.33
N ILE A 72 6.01 15.14 0.09
CA ILE A 72 6.25 15.53 1.47
C ILE A 72 5.69 16.95 1.63
N GLU A 73 4.64 17.07 2.43
CA GLU A 73 4.03 18.35 2.78
C GLU A 73 4.52 18.79 4.17
N GLU A 74 5.01 20.01 4.27
CA GLU A 74 5.47 20.56 5.55
C GLU A 74 4.31 20.69 6.54
N GLY A 75 4.55 20.31 7.80
CA GLY A 75 3.54 20.35 8.85
C GLY A 75 2.50 19.22 8.79
N VAL A 76 2.53 18.37 7.75
CA VAL A 76 1.67 17.19 7.67
C VAL A 76 2.32 16.03 8.42
N THR A 77 1.57 15.47 9.37
CA THR A 77 2.02 14.27 10.09
C THR A 77 2.08 13.09 9.13
N PRO A 78 3.20 12.34 9.07
CA PRO A 78 3.29 11.20 8.18
C PRO A 78 2.24 10.13 8.48
N GLU A 79 1.66 9.54 7.43
CA GLU A 79 0.63 8.49 7.58
C GLU A 79 1.11 7.31 8.44
N SER A 80 2.40 6.98 8.41
CA SER A 80 2.98 5.94 9.30
C SER A 80 2.78 6.26 10.78
N THR A 81 2.95 7.53 11.17
CA THR A 81 2.84 8.00 12.55
C THR A 81 1.38 8.02 12.97
N THR A 82 0.48 8.47 12.10
CA THR A 82 -0.96 8.42 12.35
C THR A 82 -1.46 6.97 12.49
N LEU A 83 -0.99 6.05 11.63
CA LEU A 83 -1.34 4.64 11.72
C LEU A 83 -0.86 4.00 13.02
N ASP A 84 0.36 4.30 13.47
CA ASP A 84 0.88 3.83 14.75
C ASP A 84 0.02 4.34 15.92
N PHE A 85 -0.31 5.64 15.93
CA PHE A 85 -1.20 6.21 16.93
C PHE A 85 -2.57 5.51 16.95
N VAL A 86 -3.21 5.31 15.80
CA VAL A 86 -4.53 4.66 15.70
C VAL A 86 -4.45 3.21 16.16
N GLN A 87 -3.40 2.47 15.80
CA GLN A 87 -3.19 1.09 16.25
C GLN A 87 -3.07 1.00 17.77
N ASN A 88 -2.39 1.97 18.39
CA ASN A 88 -2.25 2.05 19.84
C ASN A 88 -3.59 2.31 20.56
N GLN A 89 -4.61 2.82 19.87
CA GLN A 89 -5.98 2.92 20.40
C GLN A 89 -6.75 1.60 20.40
N ARG A 90 -6.21 0.54 19.78
CA ARG A 90 -6.78 -0.82 19.72
C ARG A 90 -8.23 -0.81 19.20
N PRO A 91 -8.49 -0.28 18.00
CA PRO A 91 -9.83 -0.28 17.41
C PRO A 91 -10.37 -1.70 17.26
N SER A 92 -11.70 -1.84 17.23
CA SER A 92 -12.38 -3.12 17.03
C SER A 92 -12.26 -3.67 15.58
N PHE A 93 -11.74 -2.87 14.67
CA PHE A 93 -11.50 -3.24 13.26
C PHE A 93 -10.01 -3.34 12.95
N LYS A 94 -9.69 -4.06 11.87
CA LYS A 94 -8.30 -4.22 11.42
C LYS A 94 -7.81 -2.93 10.76
N THR A 95 -6.58 -2.55 11.07
CA THR A 95 -5.87 -1.43 10.43
C THR A 95 -4.69 -1.95 9.60
N PRO A 96 -4.31 -1.27 8.50
CA PRO A 96 -3.13 -1.64 7.74
C PRO A 96 -1.88 -1.58 8.62
N LYS A 97 -0.97 -2.55 8.46
CA LYS A 97 0.32 -2.57 9.16
C LYS A 97 1.41 -1.97 8.28
N VAL A 98 2.23 -1.10 8.85
CA VAL A 98 3.40 -0.55 8.16
C VAL A 98 4.46 -1.64 8.02
N ILE A 99 4.90 -1.88 6.79
CA ILE A 99 6.05 -2.74 6.46
C ILE A 99 7.31 -1.90 6.52
N HIS A 100 7.28 -0.75 5.85
CA HIS A 100 8.42 0.16 5.79
C HIS A 100 7.94 1.58 5.43
N HIS A 101 8.68 2.58 5.86
CA HIS A 101 8.45 3.97 5.48
C HIS A 101 9.80 4.65 5.25
N ALA A 102 9.92 5.38 4.14
CA ALA A 102 11.12 6.12 3.80
C ALA A 102 10.80 7.46 3.15
N PHE A 103 11.79 8.35 3.19
CA PHE A 103 11.71 9.69 2.61
C PHE A 103 12.78 9.82 1.52
N GLY A 104 12.38 10.31 0.36
CA GLY A 104 13.26 10.85 -0.67
C GLY A 104 13.40 12.37 -0.51
N ASN A 105 13.80 13.03 -1.59
CA ASN A 105 13.99 14.49 -1.57
C ASN A 105 12.67 15.24 -1.40
N ASP A 106 11.67 14.92 -2.22
CA ASP A 106 10.37 15.60 -2.29
C ASP A 106 9.19 14.65 -1.98
N ARG A 107 9.45 13.35 -1.85
CA ARG A 107 8.41 12.31 -1.76
C ARG A 107 8.64 11.34 -0.63
N SER A 108 7.56 10.90 0.00
CA SER A 108 7.54 9.79 0.96
C SER A 108 7.07 8.51 0.28
N TYR A 109 7.57 7.37 0.78
CA TYR A 109 7.31 6.03 0.27
C TYR A 109 6.85 5.16 1.43
N LEU A 110 5.56 4.81 1.46
CA LEU A 110 4.95 4.05 2.53
C LEU A 110 4.51 2.67 2.03
N PHE A 111 5.13 1.62 2.59
CA PHE A 111 4.80 0.24 2.32
C PHE A 111 3.90 -0.31 3.41
N LEU A 112 2.74 -0.85 3.02
CA LEU A 112 1.70 -1.30 3.92
C LEU A 112 1.26 -2.72 3.58
N ARG A 113 0.94 -3.52 4.60
CA ARG A 113 0.21 -4.77 4.40
C ARG A 113 -1.20 -4.47 3.90
N ARG A 114 -1.59 -5.15 2.83
CA ARG A 114 -2.97 -5.12 2.33
C ARG A 114 -3.90 -5.74 3.36
N LEU A 115 -5.02 -5.09 3.62
CA LEU A 115 -6.12 -5.69 4.37
C LEU A 115 -6.99 -6.55 3.44
N PRO A 116 -7.37 -7.77 3.85
CA PRO A 116 -8.26 -8.60 3.06
C PRO A 116 -9.64 -7.94 2.99
N GLY A 117 -10.22 -7.89 1.79
CA GLY A 117 -11.54 -7.33 1.57
C GLY A 117 -11.72 -6.80 0.15
N ARG A 118 -12.90 -6.27 -0.11
CA ARG A 118 -13.25 -5.53 -1.32
C ARG A 118 -13.52 -4.08 -0.97
N THR A 119 -13.25 -3.17 -1.90
CA THR A 119 -13.64 -1.76 -1.74
C THR A 119 -15.15 -1.67 -1.61
N LEU A 120 -15.62 -0.61 -0.94
CA LEU A 120 -17.06 -0.37 -0.83
C LEU A 120 -17.68 -0.22 -2.22
N ASP A 121 -17.01 0.47 -3.14
CA ASP A 121 -17.41 0.61 -4.55
C ASP A 121 -17.65 -0.76 -5.23
N ALA A 122 -16.71 -1.69 -5.13
CA ALA A 122 -16.87 -3.03 -5.68
C ALA A 122 -17.97 -3.85 -4.98
N ALA A 123 -18.20 -3.58 -3.68
CA ALA A 123 -19.25 -4.24 -2.92
C ALA A 123 -20.65 -3.68 -3.24
N TRP A 124 -20.71 -2.38 -3.55
CA TRP A 124 -21.93 -1.57 -3.55
C TRP A 124 -23.06 -2.16 -4.40
N PRO A 125 -22.83 -2.63 -5.65
CA PRO A 125 -23.89 -3.19 -6.49
C PRO A 125 -24.53 -4.47 -5.93
N THR A 126 -23.82 -5.16 -5.02
CA THR A 126 -24.24 -6.45 -4.45
C THR A 126 -24.83 -6.32 -3.04
N LEU A 127 -24.81 -5.11 -2.46
CA LEU A 127 -25.44 -4.87 -1.17
C LEU A 127 -26.96 -4.90 -1.36
N SER A 128 -27.65 -5.77 -0.62
CA SER A 128 -29.10 -5.82 -0.64
C SER A 128 -29.70 -4.47 -0.22
N THR A 129 -30.91 -4.17 -0.70
CA THR A 129 -31.64 -2.90 -0.49
C THR A 129 -31.81 -2.45 0.96
N ARG A 130 -31.55 -3.32 1.95
CA ARG A 130 -31.62 -3.02 3.39
C ARG A 130 -30.43 -2.19 3.91
N TRP A 131 -29.31 -2.11 3.18
CA TRP A 131 -28.10 -1.36 3.59
C TRP A 131 -27.93 0.02 2.94
N PRO A 132 -28.33 0.26 1.67
CA PRO A 132 -28.27 1.58 1.05
C PRO A 132 -29.01 2.68 1.84
N GLU A 133 -30.14 2.34 2.48
CA GLU A 133 -30.93 3.29 3.27
C GLU A 133 -30.19 3.79 4.53
N LEU A 134 -29.40 2.93 5.20
CA LEU A 134 -28.66 3.30 6.41
C LEU A 134 -27.34 4.02 6.13
N LEU A 135 -26.71 3.79 4.96
CA LEU A 135 -25.45 4.42 4.57
C LEU A 135 -25.62 5.74 3.80
N SER A 136 -26.81 6.02 3.23
CA SER A 136 -27.10 7.32 2.61
C SER A 136 -27.17 8.49 3.61
N ILE A 137 -27.33 8.19 4.90
CA ILE A 137 -27.48 9.19 5.97
C ILE A 137 -26.12 9.78 6.41
N ASN A 138 -24.99 9.18 6.00
CA ASN A 138 -23.64 9.61 6.40
C ASN A 138 -22.67 9.86 5.23
N GLN A 139 -23.18 10.41 4.12
CA GLN A 139 -22.30 10.97 3.09
C GLN A 139 -21.67 12.27 3.61
N VAL A 140 -20.56 12.16 4.35
CA VAL A 140 -19.52 13.20 4.35
C VAL A 140 -18.58 12.85 3.22
N SER A 141 -18.70 13.62 2.14
CA SER A 141 -17.79 13.58 1.00
C SER A 141 -16.36 13.89 1.47
N PHE A 142 -15.41 13.03 1.07
CA PHE A 142 -13.99 13.37 1.00
C PHE A 142 -13.62 13.55 -0.47
#